data_AF-A0AAW0GG55-F1
#
_entry.id   AF-A0AAW0GG55-F1
#
_cell.length_a   1.000
_cell.length_b   1.000
_cell.length_c   1.000
_cell.angle_alpha   90.00
_cell.angle_beta   90.00
_cell.angle_gamma   90.00
#
_symmetry.space_group_name_H-M   'P 1'
#
loop_
_entity.id
_entity.type
_entity.pdbx_description
1 polymer ?
#
loop_
_entity_poly.entity_id
_entity_poly.type
_entity_poly.pdbx_seq_one_letter_code
_entity_poly.pdbx_strand_id
1 'polypeptide(L)'
;MFQSLSSWWGGSSAPEPAGKPFDPTDPKMNPLNPQGLKPCCACPETKSLRDDCFLKHDATEANEKCQELVQKHIACMRGYGFKI
;
A
#
# COMPACT_ATOMS: atom_id res chain seq x y z
N MET A 1 39.09 -42.98 12.44
CA MET A 1 38.75 -42.08 11.31
C MET A 1 37.46 -42.63 10.74
N PHE A 2 36.27 -42.25 11.21
CA PHE A 2 35.51 -41.08 10.76
C PHE A 2 34.67 -40.55 11.93
N GLN A 3 35.19 -39.50 12.57
CA GLN A 3 34.47 -38.68 13.53
C GLN A 3 34.05 -37.42 12.77
N SER A 4 32.82 -36.93 13.02
CA SER A 4 32.18 -35.75 12.40
C SER A 4 31.20 -36.05 11.24
N LEU A 5 29.98 -36.48 11.59
CA LEU A 5 28.75 -36.17 10.83
C LEU A 5 27.60 -35.79 11.79
N SER A 6 27.93 -35.17 12.93
CA SER A 6 26.97 -34.64 13.92
C SER A 6 26.66 -33.14 13.71
N SER A 7 26.93 -32.60 12.52
CA SER A 7 26.88 -31.16 12.26
C SER A 7 25.92 -30.71 11.16
N TRP A 8 25.01 -31.57 10.69
CA TRP A 8 24.02 -31.17 9.66
C TRP A 8 22.57 -31.07 10.11
N TRP A 9 22.28 -31.23 11.41
CA TRP A 9 21.12 -30.55 12.01
C TRP A 9 21.58 -29.16 12.48
N GLY A 10 22.09 -28.38 11.54
CA GLY A 10 22.35 -26.96 11.73
C GLY A 10 21.01 -26.30 11.96
N GLY A 11 20.71 -26.05 13.24
CA GLY A 11 19.52 -25.35 13.68
C GLY A 11 19.29 -24.15 12.78
N SER A 12 18.21 -24.22 12.00
CA SER A 12 17.62 -23.06 11.38
C SER A 12 17.28 -22.11 12.52
N SER A 13 18.18 -21.17 12.77
CA SER A 13 17.86 -19.93 13.44
C SER A 13 16.60 -19.42 12.75
N ALA A 14 15.47 -19.53 13.45
CA ALA A 14 14.29 -18.78 13.09
C ALA A 14 14.74 -17.33 12.95
N PRO A 15 14.45 -16.65 11.83
CA PRO A 15 14.69 -15.23 11.79
C PRO A 15 13.79 -14.62 12.88
N GLU A 16 14.45 -14.05 13.88
CA GLU A 16 13.86 -13.08 14.81
C GLU A 16 12.95 -12.12 14.02
N PRO A 17 11.80 -11.68 14.58
CA PRO A 17 10.87 -10.84 13.86
C PRO A 17 11.48 -9.45 13.68
N ALA A 18 12.29 -9.28 12.65
CA ALA A 18 12.58 -7.99 12.06
C ALA A 18 11.22 -7.33 11.80
N GLY A 19 11.00 -6.19 12.47
CA GLY A 19 9.71 -5.51 12.50
C GLY A 19 9.07 -5.47 11.12
N LYS A 20 7.89 -6.09 11.01
CA LYS A 20 7.16 -6.22 9.75
C LYS A 20 6.99 -4.81 9.14
N PRO A 21 7.25 -4.61 7.84
CA PRO A 21 6.99 -3.32 7.20
C PRO A 21 5.53 -2.91 7.42
N PHE A 22 5.29 -1.61 7.60
CA PHE A 22 3.95 -1.07 7.84
C PHE A 22 3.02 -1.45 6.69
N ASP A 23 2.04 -2.30 6.98
CA ASP A 23 1.00 -2.69 6.04
C ASP A 23 -0.27 -1.85 6.31
N PRO A 24 -0.59 -0.85 5.46
CA PRO A 24 -1.79 -0.02 5.64
C PRO A 24 -3.11 -0.76 5.38
N THR A 25 -3.06 -2.01 4.90
CA THR A 25 -4.22 -2.88 4.73
C THR A 25 -4.49 -3.77 5.95
N ASP A 26 -3.57 -3.84 6.93
CA ASP A 26 -3.83 -4.51 8.20
C ASP A 26 -4.58 -3.56 9.17
N PRO A 27 -5.84 -3.84 9.55
CA PRO A 27 -6.59 -3.01 10.49
C PRO A 27 -5.91 -2.83 11.85
N LYS A 28 -5.02 -3.76 12.24
CA LYS A 28 -4.24 -3.67 13.48
C LYS A 28 -3.14 -2.61 13.40
N MET A 29 -2.62 -2.36 12.20
CA MET A 29 -1.57 -1.36 11.96
C MET A 29 -2.17 -0.01 11.53
N ASN A 30 -3.33 -0.03 10.88
CA ASN A 30 -4.04 1.15 10.40
C ASN A 30 -5.48 1.21 10.94
N PRO A 31 -5.72 1.83 12.12
CA PRO A 31 -7.06 1.93 12.70
C PRO A 31 -8.03 2.80 11.88
N LEU A 32 -7.52 3.62 10.95
CA LEU A 32 -8.34 4.42 10.03
C LEU A 32 -8.89 3.58 8.86
N ASN A 33 -8.40 2.36 8.68
CA ASN A 33 -8.87 1.41 7.69
C ASN A 33 -9.36 0.11 8.37
N PRO A 34 -10.49 0.17 9.11
CA PRO A 34 -10.97 -0.98 9.87
C PRO A 34 -11.36 -2.18 8.99
N GLN A 35 -11.67 -1.93 7.73
CA GLN A 35 -12.05 -2.96 6.75
C GLN A 35 -10.83 -3.54 6.00
N GLY A 36 -9.62 -3.04 6.26
CA GLY A 36 -8.41 -3.52 5.58
C GLY A 36 -8.45 -3.33 4.06
N LEU A 37 -9.10 -2.26 3.61
CA LEU A 37 -9.24 -1.94 2.20
C LEU A 37 -7.86 -1.68 1.58
N LYS A 38 -7.72 -2.05 0.31
CA LYS A 38 -6.57 -1.62 -0.51
C LYS A 38 -6.76 -0.16 -0.95
N PRO A 39 -5.68 0.57 -1.26
CA PRO A 39 -5.78 1.97 -1.71
C PRO A 39 -6.70 2.18 -2.92
N CYS A 40 -6.74 1.20 -3.83
CA CYS A 40 -7.63 1.22 -5.01
C CYS A 40 -9.13 1.10 -4.68
N CYS A 41 -9.48 0.61 -3.49
CA CYS A 41 -10.87 0.37 -3.04
C CYS A 41 -11.33 1.38 -1.98
N ALA A 42 -10.43 2.14 -1.37
CA ALA A 42 -10.78 3.07 -0.29
C ALA A 42 -11.61 4.27 -0.78
N CYS A 43 -11.38 4.69 -2.03
CA CYS A 43 -11.91 5.95 -2.56
C CYS A 43 -12.47 5.78 -3.98
N PRO A 44 -13.54 4.99 -4.20
CA PRO A 44 -14.07 4.70 -5.54
C PRO A 44 -14.60 5.96 -6.23
N GLU A 45 -15.32 6.83 -5.52
CA GLU A 45 -15.95 8.01 -6.13
C GLU A 45 -14.92 9.01 -6.68
N THR A 46 -13.91 9.35 -5.88
CA THR A 46 -12.85 10.29 -6.32
C THR A 46 -11.92 9.66 -7.33
N LYS A 47 -11.72 8.34 -7.27
CA LYS A 47 -10.94 7.60 -8.28
C LYS A 47 -11.62 7.65 -9.64
N SER A 48 -12.92 7.35 -9.71
CA SER A 48 -13.66 7.38 -10.98
C SER A 48 -13.63 8.75 -11.63
N LEU A 49 -13.90 9.83 -10.87
CA LEU A 49 -13.85 11.19 -11.39
C LEU A 49 -12.46 11.58 -11.90
N ARG A 50 -11.40 11.21 -11.16
CA ARG A 50 -10.02 11.42 -11.61
C ARG A 50 -9.76 10.66 -12.90
N ASP A 51 -10.05 9.36 -12.94
CA ASP A 51 -9.77 8.50 -14.09
C ASP A 51 -10.52 9.00 -15.34
N ASP A 52 -11.78 9.40 -15.19
CA ASP A 52 -12.57 10.01 -16.27
C ASP A 52 -11.96 11.32 -16.78
N CYS A 53 -11.37 12.13 -15.90
CA CYS A 53 -10.68 13.35 -16.29
C CYS A 53 -9.43 13.05 -17.12
N PHE A 54 -8.61 12.09 -16.69
CA PHE A 54 -7.41 11.66 -17.43
C PHE A 54 -7.75 11.00 -18.77
N LEU A 55 -8.92 10.36 -18.89
CA LEU A 55 -9.38 9.79 -20.16
C LEU A 55 -9.89 10.85 -21.15
N LYS A 56 -10.30 12.03 -20.67
CA LYS A 56 -10.86 13.12 -21.50
C LYS A 56 -9.82 14.14 -21.97
N HIS A 57 -8.63 14.16 -21.37
CA HIS A 57 -7.59 15.13 -21.66
C HIS A 57 -6.32 14.45 -22.15
N ASP A 58 -5.57 15.14 -23.01
CA ASP A 58 -4.25 14.68 -23.44
C ASP A 58 -3.28 14.63 -22.25
N ALA A 59 -2.36 13.65 -22.25
CA ALA A 59 -1.44 13.40 -21.13
C ALA A 59 -0.57 14.61 -20.76
N THR A 60 -0.32 15.51 -21.71
CA THR A 60 0.44 16.76 -21.51
C THR A 60 -0.34 17.79 -20.69
N GLU A 61 -1.66 17.84 -20.82
CA GLU A 61 -2.53 18.81 -20.15
C GLU A 61 -3.27 18.23 -18.93
N ALA A 62 -3.43 16.91 -18.88
CA ALA A 62 -4.21 16.23 -17.85
C ALA A 62 -3.66 16.47 -16.43
N ASN A 63 -2.34 16.60 -16.27
CA ASN A 63 -1.74 16.87 -14.95
C ASN A 63 -2.22 18.20 -14.34
N GLU A 64 -2.37 19.24 -15.16
CA GLU A 64 -2.83 20.56 -14.72
C GLU A 64 -4.36 20.59 -14.63
N LYS A 65 -5.06 20.09 -15.66
CA LYS A 65 -6.53 20.11 -15.73
C LYS A 65 -7.20 19.21 -14.68
N CYS A 66 -6.59 18.07 -14.36
CA CYS A 66 -7.12 17.11 -13.38
C CYS A 66 -6.50 17.27 -11.99
N GLN A 67 -5.64 18.27 -11.76
CA GLN A 67 -4.92 18.45 -10.49
C GLN A 67 -5.86 18.47 -9.29
N GLU A 68 -6.98 19.18 -9.38
CA GLU A 68 -7.95 19.25 -8.29
C GLU A 68 -8.51 17.86 -7.94
N LEU A 69 -8.89 17.07 -8.95
CA LEU A 69 -9.42 15.73 -8.76
C LEU A 69 -8.38 14.77 -8.17
N VAL A 70 -7.12 14.92 -8.58
CA VAL A 70 -5.99 14.19 -7.97
C VAL A 70 -5.85 14.55 -6.50
N GLN A 71 -5.90 15.84 -6.14
CA GLN A 71 -5.81 16.27 -4.74
C GLN A 71 -6.99 15.75 -3.91
N LYS A 72 -8.21 15.73 -4.46
CA LYS A 72 -9.40 15.15 -3.79
C LYS A 72 -9.23 13.65 -3.55
N HIS A 73 -8.67 12.92 -4.51
CA HIS A 73 -8.39 11.50 -4.35
C HIS A 73 -7.30 11.24 -3.30
N ILE A 74 -6.22 12.01 -3.31
CA ILE A 74 -5.15 11.93 -2.31
C ILE A 74 -5.69 12.25 -0.91
N ALA A 75 -6.51 13.31 -0.78
CA ALA A 75 -7.13 13.69 0.48
C ALA A 75 -8.00 12.56 1.04
N CYS A 76 -8.79 11.89 0.19
CA CYS A 76 -9.57 10.73 0.57
C CYS A 76 -8.67 9.59 1.07
N MET A 77 -7.63 9.22 0.33
CA MET A 77 -6.72 8.13 0.74
C MET A 77 -5.97 8.46 2.06
N ARG A 78 -5.60 9.72 2.28
CA ARG A 78 -5.02 10.18 3.55
C ARG A 78 -5.98 10.03 4.72
N GLY A 79 -7.28 10.20 4.49
CA GLY A 79 -8.33 9.94 5.49
C GLY A 79 -8.36 8.48 5.95
N TYR A 80 -7.98 7.54 5.08
CA TYR A 80 -7.83 6.12 5.39
C TYR A 80 -6.44 5.76 5.94
N GLY A 81 -5.55 6.72 6.20
CA GLY A 81 -4.23 6.45 6.77
C GLY A 81 -3.18 5.93 5.77
N PHE A 82 -3.47 5.95 4.47
CA PHE A 82 -2.46 5.64 3.46
C PHE A 82 -1.45 6.80 3.33
N LYS A 83 -0.15 6.47 3.22
CA LYS A 83 0.92 7.44 2.95
C LYS A 83 1.19 7.48 1.44
N ILE A 84 0.68 8.52 0.76
CA ILE A 84 0.86 8.81 -0.68
C ILE A 84 1.47 10.20 -0.85
#